data_AF-A0AAJ0H109-F1
#
_entry.id   AF-A0AAJ0H109-F1
#
_cell.length_a   1.000
_cell.length_b   1.000
_cell.length_c   1.000
_cell.angle_alpha   90.00
_cell.angle_beta   90.00
_cell.angle_gamma   90.00
#
_symmetry.space_group_name_H-M   'P 1'
#
loop_
_entity.id
_entity.type
_entity.pdbx_description
1 polymer ?
#
loop_
_entity_poly.entity_id
_entity_poly.type
_entity_poly.pdbx_seq_one_letter_code
_entity_poly.pdbx_strand_id
1 'polypeptide(L)'
;MVGVQIGTSVEGSENGEGDGRAVVMLDDDRLEGFWAKCEEWDVAVFAHPLGYALTRENQARWGKYWSSWLVGMPCETALAMHAIMGSGLLVRHPKLRLCFAHGGGAFPALLGRIQHGFDCRPDLVATQACGVTPTEHFRGDTHSTAEEELESGRGQGQIWVDSLMHDPDLMEYVIRKLGPGGAGRIVLGSDYPFPLGEVPVAGKMLTEDKRLGRFMSWEERAGILARNAIRFLKLGKGYQDKVDERLRQFKEHVKDERWAGWRHRDSAVELDEGDGLESFDTSKVKPVVVQAVEMSPSGGSSP
;
A
#
# COMPACT_ATOMS: atom_id res chain seq x y z
N MET A 1 -6.62 13.48 -9.87
CA MET A 1 -5.51 12.87 -9.11
C MET A 1 -5.91 11.43 -8.82
N VAL A 2 -5.08 10.44 -9.14
CA VAL A 2 -5.44 9.00 -9.06
C VAL A 2 -5.08 8.40 -7.70
N GLY A 3 -4.08 8.97 -7.03
CA GLY A 3 -3.64 8.62 -5.69
C GLY A 3 -2.52 9.53 -5.22
N VAL A 4 -2.04 9.31 -3.99
CA VAL A 4 -0.95 10.03 -3.34
C VAL A 4 0.03 9.01 -2.74
N GLN A 5 1.33 9.28 -2.81
CA GLN A 5 2.34 8.52 -2.06
C GLN A 5 2.81 9.35 -0.86
N ILE A 6 2.95 8.70 0.29
CA ILE A 6 3.48 9.28 1.54
C ILE A 6 4.55 8.35 2.14
N GLY A 7 5.47 8.90 2.91
CA GLY A 7 6.41 8.10 3.71
C GLY A 7 5.68 7.26 4.77
N THR A 8 6.33 6.24 5.33
CA THR A 8 5.86 5.57 6.58
C THR A 8 5.99 6.48 7.81
N SER A 9 6.68 7.59 7.66
CA SER A 9 6.74 8.76 8.54
C SER A 9 7.05 10.00 7.69
N VAL A 10 6.78 11.19 8.22
CA VAL A 10 7.08 12.48 7.59
C VAL A 10 8.21 13.15 8.36
N GLU A 11 9.29 13.53 7.67
CA GLU A 11 10.35 14.34 8.27
C GLU A 11 9.80 15.75 8.53
N GLY A 12 9.72 16.16 9.80
CA GLY A 12 9.34 17.52 10.17
C GLY A 12 10.45 18.51 9.81
N SER A 13 10.11 19.60 9.12
CA SER A 13 10.96 20.77 9.03
C SER A 13 10.74 21.64 10.27
N GLU A 14 11.47 21.41 11.34
CA GLU A 14 11.65 22.47 12.32
C GLU A 14 12.81 23.36 11.88
N ASN A 15 12.55 24.67 11.95
CA ASN A 15 13.42 25.74 11.50
C ASN A 15 14.84 25.61 12.07
N GLY A 16 15.75 25.01 11.29
CA GLY A 16 17.18 25.30 11.26
C GLY A 16 18.02 25.17 12.53
N GLU A 17 17.47 24.94 13.72
CA GLU A 17 18.21 24.99 14.98
C GLU A 17 17.75 23.87 15.93
N GLY A 18 18.36 22.70 15.75
CA GLY A 18 18.19 21.53 16.62
C GLY A 18 18.69 20.27 15.91
N ASP A 19 19.60 19.52 16.54
CA ASP A 19 20.22 18.28 16.05
C ASP A 19 19.24 17.08 15.99
N GLY A 20 17.99 17.31 15.59
CA GLY A 20 16.96 16.27 15.53
C GLY A 20 15.73 16.75 14.79
N ARG A 21 15.58 16.36 13.52
CA ARG A 21 14.32 16.55 12.80
C ARG A 21 13.24 15.73 13.49
N ALA A 22 12.17 16.37 13.96
CA ALA A 22 11.05 15.65 14.56
C ALA A 22 10.42 14.70 13.52
N VAL A 23 10.41 13.39 13.81
CA VAL A 23 9.74 12.39 12.99
C VAL A 23 8.24 12.45 13.30
N VAL A 24 7.41 12.68 12.29
CA VAL A 24 5.95 12.70 12.40
C VAL A 24 5.42 11.35 11.93
N MET A 25 4.86 10.56 12.83
CA MET A 25 4.24 9.28 12.50
C MET A 25 2.88 9.49 11.83
N LEU A 26 2.38 8.46 11.13
CA LEU A 26 1.15 8.57 10.33
C LEU A 26 -0.13 8.75 11.16
N ASP A 27 -0.09 8.45 12.45
CA ASP A 27 -1.17 8.65 13.41
C ASP A 27 -1.17 10.02 14.10
N ASP A 28 -0.17 10.86 13.83
CA ASP A 28 -0.04 12.17 14.47
C ASP A 28 -1.17 13.12 14.04
N ASP A 29 -1.75 13.84 15.02
CA ASP A 29 -2.88 14.78 14.81
C ASP A 29 -2.59 15.85 13.75
N ARG A 30 -1.31 16.20 13.52
CA ARG A 30 -0.90 17.13 12.46
C ARG A 30 -1.30 16.65 11.06
N LEU A 31 -1.47 15.35 10.87
CA LEU A 31 -1.86 14.73 9.60
C LEU A 31 -3.38 14.53 9.47
N GLU A 32 -4.19 14.83 10.49
CA GLU A 32 -5.65 14.65 10.43
C GLU A 32 -6.28 15.40 9.24
N GLY A 33 -5.84 16.64 8.97
CA GLY A 33 -6.31 17.40 7.81
C GLY A 33 -5.93 16.76 6.46
N PHE A 34 -4.78 16.07 6.39
CA PHE A 34 -4.36 15.32 5.22
C PHE A 34 -5.27 14.10 5.01
N TRP A 35 -5.52 13.32 6.06
CA TRP A 35 -6.39 12.13 6.01
C TRP A 35 -7.82 12.48 5.63
N ALA A 36 -8.38 13.53 6.24
CA ALA A 36 -9.70 14.05 5.90
C ALA A 36 -9.82 14.43 4.42
N LYS A 37 -8.78 15.08 3.85
CA LYS A 37 -8.77 15.41 2.41
C LYS A 37 -8.59 14.21 1.50
N CYS A 38 -7.77 13.23 1.89
CA CYS A 38 -7.65 11.98 1.15
C CYS A 38 -8.99 11.24 1.08
N GLU A 39 -9.74 11.22 2.18
CA GLU A 39 -11.07 10.61 2.25
C GLU A 39 -12.11 11.39 1.45
N GLU A 40 -12.16 12.73 1.59
CA GLU A 40 -13.07 13.62 0.85
C GLU A 40 -12.90 13.49 -0.66
N TRP A 41 -11.65 13.41 -1.13
CA TRP A 41 -11.35 13.27 -2.56
C TRP A 41 -11.35 11.83 -3.04
N ASP A 42 -11.57 10.87 -2.15
CA ASP A 42 -11.60 9.44 -2.46
C ASP A 42 -10.32 8.98 -3.20
N VAL A 43 -9.17 9.52 -2.78
CA VAL A 43 -7.88 9.18 -3.38
C VAL A 43 -7.24 8.01 -2.66
N ALA A 44 -6.63 7.12 -3.42
CA ALA A 44 -5.81 6.04 -2.89
C ALA A 44 -4.50 6.60 -2.30
N VAL A 45 -4.05 6.07 -1.17
CA VAL A 45 -2.77 6.45 -0.54
C VAL A 45 -1.82 5.27 -0.54
N PHE A 46 -0.58 5.47 -0.98
CA PHE A 46 0.49 4.48 -0.92
C PHE A 46 1.54 4.90 0.11
N ALA A 47 1.69 4.11 1.18
CA ALA A 47 2.67 4.34 2.24
C ALA A 47 3.96 3.55 1.95
N HIS A 48 5.06 4.28 1.79
CA HIS A 48 6.35 3.73 1.38
C HIS A 48 7.47 4.09 2.37
N PRO A 49 8.26 3.13 2.87
CA PRO A 49 9.35 3.40 3.80
C PRO A 49 10.58 4.00 3.12
N LEU A 50 11.46 4.66 3.88
CA LEU A 50 12.66 5.30 3.34
C LEU A 50 13.91 4.76 4.03
N GLY A 51 14.63 3.83 3.40
CA GLY A 51 15.80 3.15 4.00
C GLY A 51 16.96 4.08 4.39
N TYR A 52 17.06 5.27 3.79
CA TYR A 52 18.08 6.24 4.16
C TYR A 52 17.80 6.94 5.50
N ALA A 53 16.53 7.04 5.93
CA ALA A 53 16.18 7.69 7.19
C ALA A 53 16.78 6.95 8.40
N LEU A 54 16.67 5.61 8.41
CA LEU A 54 17.25 4.76 9.46
C LEU A 54 18.78 4.84 9.49
N THR A 55 19.41 4.86 8.32
CA THR A 55 20.87 4.99 8.21
C THR A 55 21.35 6.33 8.80
N ARG A 56 20.60 7.41 8.57
CA ARG A 56 20.86 8.73 9.17
C ARG A 56 20.63 8.74 10.68
N GLU A 57 19.57 8.08 11.15
CA GLU A 57 19.26 7.94 12.58
C GLU A 57 20.39 7.20 13.34
N ASN A 58 20.86 6.08 12.78
CA ASN A 58 21.91 5.29 13.41
C ASN A 58 22.76 4.50 12.41
N GLN A 59 23.82 5.14 11.91
CA GLN A 59 24.77 4.54 10.98
C GLN A 59 25.41 3.25 11.53
N ALA A 60 25.65 3.17 12.85
CA ALA A 60 26.31 2.01 13.45
C ALA A 60 25.42 0.75 13.42
N ARG A 61 24.10 0.91 13.55
CA ARG A 61 23.13 -0.19 13.49
C ARG A 61 22.75 -0.54 12.05
N TRP A 62 22.52 0.47 11.21
CA TRP A 62 21.86 0.28 9.92
C TRP A 62 22.80 0.36 8.72
N GLY A 63 23.99 0.95 8.87
CA GLY A 63 24.90 1.26 7.77
C GLY A 63 25.67 0.07 7.16
N LYS A 64 25.51 -1.15 7.68
CA LYS A 64 26.16 -2.36 7.15
C LYS A 64 25.14 -3.31 6.50
N TYR A 65 25.62 -4.10 5.54
CA TYR A 65 24.86 -5.20 4.89
C TYR A 65 23.54 -4.77 4.26
N TRP A 66 23.40 -3.49 3.91
CA TRP A 66 22.15 -2.93 3.38
C TRP A 66 20.95 -3.12 4.34
N SER A 67 21.23 -3.24 5.65
CA SER A 67 20.24 -3.62 6.67
C SER A 67 19.07 -2.64 6.75
N SER A 68 19.29 -1.36 6.45
CA SER A 68 18.22 -0.36 6.40
C SER A 68 17.15 -0.67 5.35
N TRP A 69 17.52 -1.33 4.24
CA TRP A 69 16.58 -1.74 3.20
C TRP A 69 16.01 -3.12 3.50
N LEU A 70 16.86 -4.08 3.89
CA LEU A 70 16.45 -5.49 4.01
C LEU A 70 15.67 -5.80 5.30
N VAL A 71 15.91 -5.04 6.38
CA VAL A 71 15.24 -5.23 7.68
C VAL A 71 14.53 -3.95 8.11
N GLY A 72 15.21 -2.82 7.95
CA GLY A 72 14.71 -1.51 8.38
C GLY A 72 13.40 -1.11 7.71
N MET A 73 13.37 -1.03 6.38
CA MET A 73 12.19 -0.62 5.62
C MET A 73 10.95 -1.51 5.92
N PRO A 74 11.03 -2.85 5.95
CA PRO A 74 9.92 -3.69 6.39
C PRO A 74 9.45 -3.40 7.83
N CYS A 75 10.37 -3.13 8.76
CA CYS A 75 10.03 -2.77 10.14
C CYS A 75 9.36 -1.39 10.23
N GLU A 76 9.79 -0.41 9.45
CA GLU A 76 9.18 0.92 9.35
C GLU A 76 7.74 0.84 8.84
N THR A 77 7.50 0.06 7.78
CA THR A 77 6.13 -0.20 7.31
C THR A 77 5.29 -0.83 8.41
N ALA A 78 5.83 -1.80 9.15
CA ALA A 78 5.10 -2.46 10.23
C ALA A 78 4.76 -1.51 11.39
N LEU A 79 5.69 -0.62 11.74
CA LEU A 79 5.48 0.39 12.77
C LEU A 79 4.39 1.39 12.36
N ALA A 80 4.41 1.85 11.10
CA ALA A 80 3.39 2.74 10.58
C ALA A 80 1.99 2.11 10.55
N MET A 81 1.88 0.85 10.12
CA MET A 81 0.63 0.11 10.15
C MET A 81 0.11 -0.08 11.59
N HIS A 82 1.00 -0.42 12.53
CA HIS A 82 0.66 -0.53 13.94
C HIS A 82 0.12 0.79 14.50
N ALA A 83 0.76 1.91 14.20
CA ALA A 83 0.34 3.24 14.64
C ALA A 83 -1.05 3.63 14.07
N ILE A 84 -1.26 3.42 12.77
CA ILE A 84 -2.56 3.70 12.11
C ILE A 84 -3.71 2.89 12.72
N MET A 85 -3.49 1.62 13.02
CA MET A 85 -4.52 0.76 13.60
C MET A 85 -4.75 1.07 15.08
N GLY A 86 -3.68 1.26 15.85
CA GLY A 86 -3.78 1.55 17.29
C GLY A 86 -4.42 2.91 17.60
N SER A 87 -4.20 3.91 16.74
CA SER A 87 -4.75 5.25 16.89
C SER A 87 -6.22 5.39 16.49
N GLY A 88 -6.83 4.34 15.92
CA GLY A 88 -8.21 4.41 15.43
C GLY A 88 -8.39 5.35 14.23
N LEU A 89 -7.31 5.71 13.51
CA LEU A 89 -7.37 6.54 12.30
C LEU A 89 -8.38 5.95 11.29
N LEU A 90 -8.36 4.63 11.12
CA LEU A 90 -9.27 3.93 10.23
C LEU A 90 -10.73 3.92 10.72
N VAL A 91 -10.96 4.10 12.02
CA VAL A 91 -12.30 4.27 12.59
C VAL A 91 -12.84 5.67 12.28
N ARG A 92 -11.98 6.70 12.37
CA ARG A 92 -12.33 8.08 12.02
C ARG A 92 -12.51 8.29 10.52
N HIS A 93 -11.74 7.58 9.70
CA HIS A 93 -11.74 7.69 8.24
C HIS A 93 -12.05 6.36 7.54
N PRO A 94 -13.30 5.87 7.65
CA PRO A 94 -13.70 4.55 7.20
C PRO A 94 -13.65 4.34 5.67
N LYS A 95 -13.53 5.40 4.86
CA LYS A 95 -13.46 5.29 3.38
C LYS A 95 -12.03 5.39 2.83
N LEU A 96 -11.02 5.58 3.68
CA LEU A 96 -9.63 5.60 3.23
C LEU A 96 -9.22 4.26 2.60
N ARG A 97 -8.36 4.35 1.58
CA ARG A 97 -7.77 3.21 0.88
C ARG A 97 -6.26 3.36 0.95
N LEU A 98 -5.64 2.61 1.85
CA LEU A 98 -4.22 2.67 2.15
C LEU A 98 -3.53 1.40 1.63
N CYS A 99 -2.56 1.55 0.74
CA CYS A 99 -1.69 0.48 0.29
C CYS A 99 -0.32 0.62 0.95
N PHE A 100 0.20 -0.47 1.52
CA PHE A 100 1.51 -0.49 2.17
C PHE A 100 2.53 -1.25 1.32
N ALA A 101 3.69 -0.63 1.13
CA ALA A 101 4.76 -1.19 0.32
C ALA A 101 5.31 -2.51 0.88
N HIS A 102 5.88 -3.32 0.00
CA HIS A 102 6.62 -4.56 0.30
C HIS A 102 5.77 -5.60 1.03
N GLY A 103 4.53 -5.82 0.56
CA GLY A 103 3.59 -6.75 1.18
C GLY A 103 3.12 -6.36 2.59
N GLY A 104 3.25 -5.09 2.98
CA GLY A 104 3.02 -4.64 4.36
C GLY A 104 4.24 -4.82 5.27
N GLY A 105 5.42 -5.05 4.71
CA GLY A 105 6.68 -5.22 5.44
C GLY A 105 6.62 -6.37 6.45
N ALA A 106 7.06 -6.10 7.67
CA ALA A 106 7.04 -7.10 8.75
C ALA A 106 5.66 -7.24 9.44
N PHE A 107 4.68 -6.40 9.10
CA PHE A 107 3.40 -6.35 9.81
C PHE A 107 2.65 -7.68 9.83
N PRO A 108 2.47 -8.40 8.69
CA PRO A 108 1.70 -9.64 8.68
C PRO A 108 2.27 -10.71 9.63
N ALA A 109 3.60 -10.77 9.76
CA ALA A 109 4.27 -11.69 10.67
C ALA A 109 4.08 -11.28 12.14
N LEU A 110 4.05 -9.97 12.41
CA LEU A 110 3.89 -9.41 13.76
C LEU A 110 2.44 -9.34 14.23
N LEU A 111 1.46 -9.42 13.33
CA LEU A 111 0.04 -9.23 13.63
C LEU A 111 -0.45 -10.09 14.82
N GLY A 112 -0.03 -11.35 14.91
CA GLY A 112 -0.42 -12.21 16.03
C GLY A 112 0.10 -11.72 17.39
N ARG A 113 1.32 -11.18 17.42
CA ARG A 113 1.89 -10.58 18.64
C ARG A 113 1.18 -9.28 19.01
N ILE A 114 0.88 -8.44 18.01
CA ILE A 114 0.17 -7.17 18.21
C ILE A 114 -1.24 -7.44 18.72
N GLN A 115 -1.95 -8.40 18.13
CA GLN A 115 -3.27 -8.84 18.59
C GLN A 115 -3.23 -9.32 20.04
N HIS A 116 -2.27 -10.20 20.37
CA HIS A 116 -2.13 -10.66 21.76
C HIS A 116 -1.84 -9.51 22.73
N GLY A 117 -1.06 -8.50 22.30
CA GLY A 117 -0.86 -7.27 23.05
C GLY A 117 -2.17 -6.53 23.31
N PHE A 118 -3.02 -6.39 22.29
CA PHE A 118 -4.36 -5.81 22.44
C PHE A 118 -5.21 -6.64 23.41
N ASP A 119 -5.22 -7.96 23.31
CA ASP A 119 -6.03 -8.82 24.19
C ASP A 119 -5.60 -8.68 25.66
N CYS A 120 -4.30 -8.47 25.90
CA CYS A 120 -3.75 -8.28 27.25
C CYS A 120 -3.95 -6.86 27.78
N ARG A 121 -3.74 -5.85 26.94
CA ARG A 121 -3.66 -4.42 27.28
C ARG A 121 -4.25 -3.56 26.17
N PRO A 122 -5.58 -3.62 25.96
CA PRO A 122 -6.22 -2.83 24.91
C PRO A 122 -6.07 -1.32 25.18
N ASP A 123 -5.95 -0.95 26.45
CA ASP A 123 -5.69 0.40 26.94
C ASP A 123 -4.32 0.98 26.55
N LEU A 124 -3.38 0.15 26.09
CA LEU A 124 -2.07 0.58 25.58
C LEU A 124 -1.94 0.44 24.07
N VAL A 125 -2.56 -0.58 23.48
CA VAL A 125 -2.34 -0.95 22.08
C VAL A 125 -3.28 -0.24 21.13
N ALA A 126 -4.54 -0.03 21.53
CA ALA A 126 -5.55 0.54 20.65
C ALA A 126 -6.37 1.59 21.41
N THR A 127 -5.66 2.62 21.86
CA THR A 127 -6.14 3.65 22.80
C THR A 127 -7.36 4.41 22.27
N GLN A 128 -7.49 4.50 20.95
CA GLN A 128 -8.54 5.25 20.25
C GLN A 128 -9.26 4.43 19.17
N ALA A 129 -8.98 3.13 19.03
CA ALA A 129 -9.59 2.29 18.00
C ALA A 129 -11.02 1.82 18.31
N CYS A 130 -11.66 2.38 19.34
CA CYS A 130 -13.05 2.08 19.72
C CYS A 130 -13.36 0.58 19.87
N GLY A 131 -12.38 -0.23 20.30
CA GLY A 131 -12.52 -1.67 20.48
C GLY A 131 -12.30 -2.51 19.22
N VAL A 132 -12.05 -1.89 18.06
CA VAL A 132 -11.65 -2.61 16.84
C VAL A 132 -10.24 -3.15 17.02
N THR A 133 -10.09 -4.45 16.81
CA THR A 133 -8.82 -5.15 16.99
C THR A 133 -7.87 -4.91 15.82
N PRO A 134 -6.54 -5.07 16.02
CA PRO A 134 -5.57 -5.07 14.92
C PRO A 134 -5.90 -6.07 13.81
N THR A 135 -6.43 -7.25 14.17
CA THR A 135 -6.83 -8.27 13.19
C THR A 135 -8.05 -7.84 12.38
N GLU A 136 -9.06 -7.25 13.02
CA GLU A 136 -10.26 -6.73 12.32
C GLU A 136 -9.88 -5.59 11.37
N HIS A 137 -9.03 -4.65 11.80
CA HIS A 137 -8.51 -3.60 10.93
C HIS A 137 -7.77 -4.17 9.71
N PHE A 138 -6.89 -5.16 9.90
CA PHE A 138 -6.12 -5.74 8.80
C PHE A 138 -7.00 -6.54 7.82
N ARG A 139 -8.05 -7.20 8.31
CA ARG A 139 -9.00 -7.94 7.46
C ARG A 139 -10.01 -7.03 6.76
N GLY A 140 -10.28 -5.87 7.35
CA GLY A 140 -11.40 -5.02 6.96
C GLY A 140 -12.74 -5.48 7.55
N ASP A 141 -12.73 -6.24 8.65
CA ASP A 141 -13.93 -6.76 9.33
C ASP A 141 -14.58 -5.69 10.25
N THR A 142 -14.47 -4.41 9.91
CA THR A 142 -14.93 -3.32 10.77
C THR A 142 -16.44 -3.13 10.63
N HIS A 143 -17.16 -3.11 11.76
CA HIS A 143 -18.63 -3.12 11.94
C HIS A 143 -19.51 -2.39 10.89
N SER A 144 -19.60 -2.91 9.66
CA SER A 144 -20.64 -2.54 8.70
C SER A 144 -21.38 -3.77 8.21
N THR A 145 -22.67 -3.58 7.94
CA THR A 145 -23.48 -4.63 7.31
C THR A 145 -23.12 -4.73 5.83
N ALA A 146 -23.27 -5.92 5.23
CA ALA A 146 -22.94 -6.17 3.82
C ALA A 146 -23.67 -5.22 2.83
N GLU A 147 -24.79 -4.63 3.23
CA GLU A 147 -25.55 -3.65 2.45
C GLU A 147 -24.89 -2.25 2.46
N GLU A 148 -24.35 -1.82 3.60
CA GLU A 148 -23.56 -0.57 3.70
C GLU A 148 -22.25 -0.65 2.91
N GLU A 149 -21.63 -1.84 2.85
CA GLU A 149 -20.36 -2.08 2.15
C GLU A 149 -20.46 -1.85 0.64
N LEU A 150 -21.60 -2.19 0.03
CA LEU A 150 -21.84 -2.12 -1.40
C LEU A 150 -22.18 -0.69 -1.88
N GLU A 151 -22.93 0.08 -1.07
CA GLU A 151 -23.32 1.46 -1.40
C GLU A 151 -22.26 2.51 -1.02
N SER A 152 -21.47 2.28 0.03
CA SER A 152 -20.53 3.30 0.54
C SER A 152 -19.09 3.17 0.02
N GLY A 153 -18.80 2.15 -0.79
CA GLY A 153 -17.43 1.81 -1.22
C GLY A 153 -16.56 1.14 -0.15
N ARG A 154 -17.14 0.79 1.02
CA ARG A 154 -16.45 0.11 2.14
C ARG A 154 -16.11 -1.35 1.86
N GLY A 155 -16.77 -2.01 0.91
CA GLY A 155 -16.49 -3.39 0.49
C GLY A 155 -15.12 -3.64 -0.17
N GLN A 156 -14.22 -2.64 -0.17
CA GLN A 156 -12.86 -2.74 -0.69
C GLN A 156 -11.81 -3.09 0.38
N GLY A 157 -12.17 -2.97 1.67
CA GLY A 157 -11.20 -2.99 2.78
C GLY A 157 -10.31 -1.75 2.77
N GLN A 158 -10.00 -1.21 3.95
CA GLN A 158 -9.19 0.00 4.07
C GLN A 158 -7.69 -0.27 3.85
N ILE A 159 -7.24 -1.50 4.14
CA ILE A 159 -5.83 -1.91 4.06
C ILE A 159 -5.59 -2.77 2.82
N TRP A 160 -4.61 -2.35 2.05
CA TRP A 160 -4.09 -3.01 0.86
C TRP A 160 -2.57 -3.16 1.00
N VAL A 161 -2.00 -4.06 0.22
CA VAL A 161 -0.54 -4.22 0.13
C VAL A 161 -0.13 -4.43 -1.33
N ASP A 162 1.12 -4.15 -1.64
CA ASP A 162 1.68 -4.57 -2.93
C ASP A 162 2.09 -6.06 -2.93
N SER A 163 2.45 -6.57 -4.10
CA SER A 163 2.90 -7.95 -4.31
C SER A 163 4.40 -8.17 -4.10
N LEU A 164 5.17 -7.15 -3.68
CA LEU A 164 6.63 -7.20 -3.66
C LEU A 164 7.14 -7.95 -2.43
N MET A 165 6.89 -9.25 -2.40
CA MET A 165 7.17 -10.14 -1.27
C MET A 165 8.38 -11.06 -1.53
N HIS A 166 8.74 -11.29 -2.80
CA HIS A 166 9.80 -12.20 -3.25
C HIS A 166 9.70 -13.66 -2.76
N ASP A 167 8.61 -14.03 -2.10
CA ASP A 167 8.38 -15.35 -1.54
C ASP A 167 6.90 -15.76 -1.66
N PRO A 168 6.59 -16.83 -2.41
CA PRO A 168 5.23 -17.40 -2.49
C PRO A 168 4.65 -17.82 -1.15
N ASP A 169 5.47 -18.31 -0.21
CA ASP A 169 4.97 -18.79 1.07
C ASP A 169 4.52 -17.60 1.95
N LEU A 170 5.27 -16.49 1.90
CA LEU A 170 4.85 -15.21 2.48
C LEU A 170 3.56 -14.69 1.82
N MET A 171 3.43 -14.78 0.49
CA MET A 171 2.20 -14.37 -0.20
C MET A 171 0.98 -15.17 0.26
N GLU A 172 1.09 -16.49 0.37
CA GLU A 172 0.02 -17.34 0.94
C GLU A 172 -0.35 -16.85 2.34
N TYR A 173 0.67 -16.62 3.17
CA TYR A 173 0.48 -16.18 4.54
C TYR A 173 -0.23 -14.82 4.62
N VAL A 174 0.18 -13.84 3.80
CA VAL A 174 -0.46 -12.51 3.75
C VAL A 174 -1.90 -12.61 3.29
N ILE A 175 -2.20 -13.38 2.25
CA ILE A 175 -3.58 -13.61 1.79
C ILE A 175 -4.43 -14.17 2.92
N ARG A 176 -3.92 -15.16 3.66
CA ARG A 176 -4.61 -15.76 4.81
C ARG A 176 -4.82 -14.76 5.95
N LYS A 177 -3.87 -13.85 6.18
CA LYS A 177 -4.00 -12.80 7.21
C LYS A 177 -5.01 -11.74 6.82
N LEU A 178 -5.04 -11.35 5.55
CA LEU A 178 -6.06 -10.45 4.99
C LEU A 178 -7.46 -11.10 5.08
N GLY A 179 -7.57 -12.43 5.16
CA GLY A 179 -8.84 -13.12 5.35
C GLY A 179 -9.52 -13.51 4.03
N PRO A 180 -10.82 -13.88 4.05
CA PRO A 180 -11.56 -14.24 2.85
C PRO A 180 -11.46 -13.16 1.76
N GLY A 181 -11.15 -13.57 0.53
CA GLY A 181 -10.94 -12.65 -0.59
C GLY A 181 -9.64 -11.82 -0.49
N GLY A 182 -8.71 -12.17 0.40
CA GLY A 182 -7.48 -11.42 0.67
C GLY A 182 -6.61 -11.16 -0.56
N ALA A 183 -6.57 -12.09 -1.53
CA ALA A 183 -5.89 -11.89 -2.81
C ALA A 183 -6.41 -10.67 -3.59
N GLY A 184 -7.68 -10.29 -3.37
CA GLY A 184 -8.26 -9.08 -3.93
C GLY A 184 -7.60 -7.80 -3.41
N ARG A 185 -7.03 -7.79 -2.21
CA ARG A 185 -6.41 -6.60 -1.57
C ARG A 185 -4.89 -6.50 -1.81
N ILE A 186 -4.37 -7.27 -2.75
CA ILE A 186 -2.96 -7.23 -3.18
C ILE A 186 -2.87 -6.62 -4.58
N VAL A 187 -2.03 -5.61 -4.77
CA VAL A 187 -1.77 -4.98 -6.07
C VAL A 187 -0.37 -5.30 -6.57
N LEU A 188 -0.18 -5.41 -7.90
CA LEU A 188 1.16 -5.57 -8.45
C LEU A 188 2.06 -4.38 -8.07
N GLY A 189 3.21 -4.69 -7.47
CA GLY A 189 4.30 -3.74 -7.23
C GLY A 189 5.63 -4.36 -7.63
N SER A 190 6.46 -3.61 -8.35
CA SER A 190 7.78 -4.07 -8.82
C SER A 190 8.95 -3.33 -8.19
N ASP A 191 8.73 -2.19 -7.54
CA ASP A 191 9.78 -1.30 -7.03
C ASP A 191 10.82 -0.87 -8.11
N TYR A 192 10.38 -0.81 -9.37
CA TYR A 192 11.19 -0.24 -10.45
C TYR A 192 11.48 1.25 -10.16
N PRO A 193 12.71 1.77 -10.38
CA PRO A 193 13.85 1.12 -11.04
C PRO A 193 14.89 0.52 -10.08
N PHE A 194 14.54 0.25 -8.82
CA PHE A 194 15.51 -0.20 -7.84
C PHE A 194 15.96 -1.65 -8.09
N PRO A 195 17.25 -1.96 -7.87
CA PRO A 195 17.78 -3.31 -8.09
C PRO A 195 17.23 -4.36 -7.12
N LEU A 196 16.64 -3.94 -5.99
CA LEU A 196 15.97 -4.83 -5.05
C LEU A 196 14.58 -5.25 -5.53
N GLY A 197 14.01 -4.49 -6.48
CA GLY A 197 12.70 -4.74 -7.04
C GLY A 197 12.65 -5.98 -7.95
N GLU A 198 11.46 -6.21 -8.50
CA GLU A 198 11.20 -7.29 -9.44
C GLU A 198 11.57 -6.84 -10.87
N VAL A 199 12.88 -6.81 -11.14
CA VAL A 199 13.46 -6.36 -12.41
C VAL A 199 14.24 -7.48 -13.11
N PRO A 200 14.27 -7.52 -14.46
CA PRO A 200 13.64 -6.59 -15.41
C PRO A 200 12.16 -6.89 -15.69
N VAL A 201 11.58 -7.91 -15.05
CA VAL A 201 10.24 -8.42 -15.35
C VAL A 201 9.34 -8.29 -14.13
N ALA A 202 8.50 -7.25 -14.11
CA ALA A 202 7.50 -7.07 -13.06
C ALA A 202 6.47 -8.21 -13.08
N GLY A 203 6.11 -8.74 -11.91
CA GLY A 203 5.13 -9.82 -11.77
C GLY A 203 5.65 -11.20 -12.19
N LYS A 204 6.96 -11.37 -12.35
CA LYS A 204 7.60 -12.66 -12.65
C LYS A 204 7.22 -13.75 -11.65
N MET A 205 7.20 -13.49 -10.35
CA MET A 205 6.79 -14.45 -9.33
C MET A 205 5.33 -14.86 -9.53
N LEU A 206 4.44 -13.87 -9.70
CA LEU A 206 3.00 -14.10 -9.91
C LEU A 206 2.73 -14.97 -11.15
N THR A 207 3.52 -14.74 -12.20
CA THR A 207 3.32 -15.39 -13.49
C THR A 207 4.05 -16.73 -13.62
N GLU A 208 5.30 -16.84 -13.14
CA GLU A 208 6.17 -18.00 -13.39
C GLU A 208 6.30 -18.97 -12.19
N ASP A 209 6.06 -18.54 -10.96
CA ASP A 209 6.27 -19.41 -9.80
C ASP A 209 5.13 -20.43 -9.66
N LYS A 210 5.49 -21.70 -9.83
CA LYS A 210 4.55 -22.83 -9.77
C LYS A 210 3.99 -23.05 -8.37
N ARG A 211 4.72 -22.65 -7.32
CA ARG A 211 4.30 -22.86 -5.92
C ARG A 211 3.01 -22.13 -5.58
N LEU A 212 2.78 -20.98 -6.21
CA LEU A 212 1.52 -20.23 -6.09
C LEU A 212 0.29 -21.06 -6.47
N GLY A 213 0.43 -22.08 -7.33
CA GLY A 213 -0.69 -22.91 -7.79
C GLY A 213 -1.27 -23.82 -6.71
N ARG A 214 -0.60 -23.89 -5.56
CA ARG A 214 -1.07 -24.65 -4.39
C ARG A 214 -2.22 -23.95 -3.66
N PHE A 215 -2.32 -22.63 -3.76
CA PHE A 215 -3.24 -21.82 -2.94
C PHE A 215 -3.91 -20.67 -3.70
N MET A 216 -3.49 -20.36 -4.93
CA MET A 216 -4.06 -19.30 -5.76
C MET A 216 -4.49 -19.81 -7.13
N SER A 217 -5.69 -19.42 -7.55
CA SER A 217 -6.16 -19.60 -8.92
C SER A 217 -5.42 -18.66 -9.88
N TRP A 218 -5.54 -18.96 -11.16
CA TRP A 218 -4.98 -18.11 -12.20
C TRP A 218 -5.75 -16.77 -12.31
N GLU A 219 -7.07 -16.76 -12.04
CA GLU A 219 -7.86 -15.54 -11.96
C GLU A 219 -7.45 -14.63 -10.81
N GLU A 220 -7.07 -15.20 -9.66
CA GLU A 220 -6.56 -14.43 -8.53
C GLU A 220 -5.22 -13.77 -8.88
N ARG A 221 -4.31 -14.51 -9.53
CA ARG A 221 -3.05 -13.95 -10.04
C ARG A 221 -3.29 -12.82 -11.04
N ALA A 222 -4.17 -13.04 -12.02
CA ALA A 222 -4.54 -12.02 -13.00
C ALA A 222 -5.21 -10.81 -12.33
N GLY A 223 -5.96 -11.06 -11.25
CA GLY A 223 -6.52 -10.03 -10.39
C GLY A 223 -5.43 -9.12 -9.81
N ILE A 224 -4.40 -9.72 -9.19
CA ILE A 224 -3.27 -8.99 -8.60
C ILE A 224 -2.49 -8.22 -9.69
N LEU A 225 -2.28 -8.82 -10.86
CA LEU A 225 -1.55 -8.21 -11.97
C LEU A 225 -2.20 -6.95 -12.53
N ALA A 226 -3.53 -6.81 -12.45
CA ALA A 226 -4.22 -5.64 -13.04
C ALA A 226 -5.52 -5.24 -12.35
N ARG A 227 -6.48 -6.16 -12.19
CA ARG A 227 -7.85 -5.83 -11.76
C ARG A 227 -7.89 -5.14 -10.40
N ASN A 228 -7.04 -5.59 -9.48
CA ASN A 228 -6.95 -5.04 -8.13
C ASN A 228 -6.46 -3.59 -8.15
N ALA A 229 -5.47 -3.26 -8.99
CA ALA A 229 -4.98 -1.89 -9.14
C ALA A 229 -6.06 -0.98 -9.76
N ILE A 230 -6.82 -1.47 -10.75
CA ILE A 230 -7.94 -0.72 -11.35
C ILE A 230 -9.00 -0.38 -10.28
N ARG A 231 -9.30 -1.32 -9.39
CA ARG A 231 -10.25 -1.12 -8.28
C ARG A 231 -9.69 -0.16 -7.22
N PHE A 232 -8.45 -0.40 -6.78
CA PHE A 232 -7.76 0.41 -5.79
C PHE A 232 -7.62 1.87 -6.24
N LEU A 233 -7.26 2.10 -7.51
CA LEU A 233 -7.05 3.43 -8.06
C LEU A 233 -8.32 4.07 -8.66
N LYS A 234 -9.44 3.34 -8.70
CA LYS A 234 -10.71 3.78 -9.34
C LYS A 234 -10.49 4.29 -10.78
N LEU A 235 -9.74 3.55 -11.60
CA LEU A 235 -9.44 3.95 -12.99
C LEU A 235 -10.68 3.95 -13.91
N GLY A 236 -11.80 3.38 -13.47
CA GLY A 236 -13.08 3.42 -14.17
C GLY A 236 -13.36 2.23 -15.08
N LYS A 237 -14.59 2.16 -15.58
CA LYS A 237 -15.14 1.00 -16.32
C LYS A 237 -14.36 0.67 -17.59
N GLY A 238 -13.83 1.67 -18.29
CA GLY A 238 -13.07 1.44 -19.52
C GLY A 238 -11.80 0.59 -19.33
N TYR A 239 -11.12 0.73 -18.20
CA TYR A 239 -9.98 -0.14 -17.87
C TYR A 239 -10.43 -1.53 -17.42
N GLN A 240 -11.55 -1.63 -16.69
CA GLN A 240 -12.14 -2.90 -16.29
C GLN A 240 -12.53 -3.73 -17.51
N ASP A 241 -13.28 -3.14 -18.45
CA ASP A 241 -13.74 -3.79 -19.68
C ASP A 241 -12.54 -4.33 -20.49
N LYS A 242 -11.45 -3.55 -20.59
CA LYS A 242 -10.22 -3.98 -21.27
C LYS A 242 -9.58 -5.20 -20.61
N VAL A 243 -9.47 -5.21 -19.27
CA VAL A 243 -8.88 -6.35 -18.55
C VAL A 243 -9.78 -7.58 -18.64
N ASP A 244 -11.09 -7.42 -18.53
CA ASP A 244 -12.03 -8.53 -18.60
C ASP A 244 -12.07 -9.16 -20.00
N GLU A 245 -12.02 -8.34 -21.06
CA GLU A 245 -11.90 -8.84 -22.43
C GLU A 245 -10.59 -9.60 -22.66
N ARG A 246 -9.46 -9.07 -22.17
CA ARG A 246 -8.17 -9.79 -22.23
C ARG A 246 -8.21 -11.10 -21.46
N LEU A 247 -8.83 -11.11 -20.28
CA LEU A 247 -8.97 -12.31 -19.47
C LEU A 247 -9.81 -13.37 -20.18
N ARG A 248 -10.91 -12.96 -20.83
CA ARG A 248 -11.76 -13.83 -21.64
C ARG A 248 -10.98 -14.47 -22.78
N GLN A 249 -10.24 -13.68 -23.54
CA GLN A 249 -9.36 -14.17 -24.62
C GLN A 249 -8.33 -15.16 -24.09
N PHE A 250 -7.73 -14.89 -22.93
CA PHE A 250 -6.78 -15.80 -22.29
C PHE A 250 -7.42 -17.14 -21.89
N LYS A 251 -8.65 -17.14 -21.32
CA LYS A 251 -9.39 -18.36 -20.98
C LYS A 251 -9.62 -19.29 -22.17
N GLU A 252 -9.81 -18.72 -23.35
CA GLU A 252 -10.02 -19.49 -24.58
C GLU A 252 -8.75 -20.27 -25.00
N HIS A 253 -7.57 -19.82 -24.59
CA HIS A 253 -6.28 -20.42 -24.95
C HIS A 253 -5.72 -21.35 -23.88
N VAL A 254 -6.10 -21.18 -22.60
CA VAL A 254 -5.66 -22.04 -21.49
C VAL A 254 -6.61 -23.23 -21.34
N LYS A 255 -6.17 -24.39 -21.84
CA LYS A 255 -6.94 -25.65 -21.78
C LYS A 255 -6.81 -26.42 -20.45
N ASP A 256 -5.94 -25.98 -19.55
CA ASP A 256 -5.70 -26.61 -18.25
C ASP A 256 -5.63 -25.54 -17.15
N GLU A 257 -6.60 -25.56 -16.23
CA GLU A 257 -6.65 -24.68 -15.06
C GLU A 257 -5.48 -24.95 -14.09
N ARG A 258 -4.72 -26.04 -14.27
CA ARG A 258 -3.62 -26.50 -13.42
C ARG A 258 -2.26 -26.56 -14.12
N TRP A 259 -1.93 -25.50 -14.87
CA TRP A 259 -0.55 -25.03 -15.08
C TRP A 259 0.34 -25.76 -16.11
N ALA A 260 -0.01 -26.91 -16.68
CA ALA A 260 0.99 -27.77 -17.35
C ALA A 260 1.74 -27.22 -18.60
N GLY A 261 1.56 -25.97 -19.07
CA GLY A 261 2.08 -25.53 -20.37
C GLY A 261 2.59 -24.09 -20.55
N TRP A 262 2.70 -23.23 -19.54
CA TRP A 262 2.94 -21.79 -19.79
C TRP A 262 4.38 -21.28 -19.56
N ARG A 263 4.86 -20.37 -20.43
CA ARG A 263 6.10 -19.57 -20.27
C ARG A 263 5.77 -18.07 -20.38
N HIS A 264 6.50 -17.22 -19.66
CA HIS A 264 6.38 -15.74 -19.65
C HIS A 264 6.19 -15.05 -21.00
N ARG A 265 6.78 -15.60 -22.07
CA ARG A 265 6.66 -15.07 -23.43
C ARG A 265 5.27 -15.22 -24.03
N ASP A 266 4.44 -16.11 -23.51
CA ASP A 266 3.12 -16.42 -24.08
C ASP A 266 2.03 -15.43 -23.62
N SER A 267 2.32 -14.57 -22.63
CA SER A 267 1.45 -13.43 -22.22
C SER A 267 2.04 -12.06 -22.55
N ALA A 268 3.27 -12.01 -23.05
CA ALA A 268 3.90 -10.76 -23.45
C ALA A 268 3.32 -10.33 -24.80
N VAL A 269 2.58 -9.22 -24.80
CA VAL A 269 2.28 -8.51 -26.04
C VAL A 269 3.55 -7.76 -26.43
N GLU A 270 4.10 -8.01 -27.63
CA GLU A 270 4.96 -7.00 -28.26
C GLU A 270 4.09 -5.75 -28.41
N LEU A 271 4.41 -4.71 -27.64
CA LEU A 271 3.75 -3.42 -27.73
C LEU A 271 4.18 -2.74 -29.04
N ASP A 272 3.63 -3.20 -30.16
CA ASP A 272 3.77 -2.55 -31.46
C ASP A 272 2.64 -1.52 -31.71
N GLU A 273 1.91 -1.13 -30.65
CA GLU A 273 0.91 -0.05 -30.68
C GLU A 273 1.39 1.14 -29.83
N GLY A 274 2.52 1.71 -30.23
CA GLY A 274 3.08 2.95 -29.70
C GLY A 274 2.43 4.23 -30.22
N ASP A 275 1.29 4.15 -30.90
CA ASP A 275 0.69 5.32 -31.58
C ASP A 275 -0.35 6.09 -30.73
N GLY A 276 -0.61 5.69 -29.48
CA GLY A 276 -1.70 6.28 -28.69
C GLY A 276 -1.40 6.61 -27.22
N LEU A 277 -0.21 6.32 -26.71
CA LEU A 277 0.19 6.74 -25.37
C LEU A 277 0.97 8.05 -25.50
N GLU A 278 0.30 9.19 -25.26
CA GLU A 278 1.01 10.45 -25.07
C GLU A 278 2.09 10.25 -24.01
N SER A 279 3.34 10.49 -24.40
CA SER A 279 4.46 10.44 -23.47
C SER A 279 4.20 11.43 -22.35
N PHE A 280 4.17 10.93 -21.11
CA PHE A 280 4.01 11.78 -19.94
C PHE A 280 5.25 12.66 -19.82
N ASP A 281 5.13 13.91 -20.26
CA ASP A 281 6.20 14.90 -20.25
C ASP A 281 6.43 15.42 -18.81
N THR A 282 7.41 14.83 -18.13
CA THR A 282 7.81 15.22 -16.78
C THR A 282 8.36 16.65 -16.71
N SER A 283 8.71 17.29 -17.84
CA SER A 283 9.16 18.69 -17.85
C SER A 283 8.01 19.68 -17.58
N LYS A 284 6.76 19.25 -17.72
CA LYS A 284 5.56 20.05 -17.43
C LYS A 284 5.05 19.90 -16.01
N VAL A 285 5.53 18.91 -15.26
CA VAL A 285 5.20 18.71 -13.84
C VAL A 285 6.25 19.41 -13.00
N LYS A 286 6.01 20.66 -12.61
CA LYS A 286 6.77 21.28 -11.53
C LYS A 286 6.32 20.63 -10.21
N PRO A 287 7.23 20.08 -9.38
CA PRO A 287 6.87 19.71 -8.02
C PRO A 287 6.33 20.95 -7.31
N VAL A 288 5.05 20.94 -6.95
CA VAL A 288 4.48 21.98 -6.11
C VAL A 288 4.87 21.64 -4.68
N VAL A 289 6.03 22.14 -4.25
CA VAL A 289 6.30 22.31 -2.82
C VAL A 289 5.41 23.47 -2.39
N VAL A 290 4.29 23.16 -1.72
CA VAL A 290 3.48 24.19 -1.09
C VAL A 290 4.31 24.71 0.10
N GLN A 291 5.02 25.82 -0.09
CA GLN A 291 5.49 26.60 1.03
C GLN A 291 4.25 27.12 1.77
N ALA A 292 4.19 26.85 3.08
CA ALA A 292 3.16 27.40 3.94
C ALA A 292 3.13 28.92 3.75
N VAL A 293 1.99 29.44 3.31
CA VAL A 293 1.76 30.88 3.22
C VAL A 293 1.71 31.39 4.65
N GLU A 294 2.69 32.20 5.04
CA GLU A 294 2.63 32.98 6.27
C GLU A 294 1.40 33.88 6.20
N MET A 295 0.36 33.54 6.97
CA MET A 295 -0.70 34.49 7.27
C MET A 295 -0.15 35.54 8.21
N SER A 296 0.25 36.68 7.66
CA SER A 296 0.62 37.86 8.43
C SER A 296 -0.63 38.36 9.18
N PRO A 297 -0.59 38.53 10.52
CA PRO A 297 -1.67 39.21 11.21
C PRO A 297 -1.56 40.71 10.92
N SER A 298 -2.50 41.21 10.14
CA SER A 298 -2.76 42.65 10.02
C SER A 298 -3.23 43.22 11.35
N GLY A 299 -2.60 44.30 11.82
CA GLY A 299 -3.25 45.29 12.68
C GLY A 299 -2.55 45.55 14.02
N GLY A 300 -1.85 46.68 14.11
CA GLY A 300 -1.33 47.20 15.37
C GLY A 300 -0.57 48.51 15.18
N SER A 301 -1.32 49.60 15.11
CA SER A 301 -0.84 50.99 15.00
C SER A 301 0.09 51.41 16.15
N SER A 302 1.18 52.09 15.79
CA SER A 302 2.09 52.85 16.65
C SER A 302 1.39 53.98 17.43
N PRO A 303 2.06 54.55 18.44
CA PRO A 303 2.86 55.74 18.19
C PRO A 303 4.38 55.55 18.36
#